data_AF-A0A965FRL0-F1
#
_entry.id   AF-A0A965FRL0-F1
#
_cell.length_a   1.000
_cell.length_b   1.000
_cell.length_c   1.000
_cell.angle_alpha   90.00
_cell.angle_beta   90.00
_cell.angle_gamma   90.00
#
_symmetry.space_group_name_H-M   'P 1'
#
loop_
_entity.id
_entity.type
_entity.pdbx_description
1 polymer ?
#
loop_
_entity_poly.entity_id
_entity_poly.type
_entity_poly.pdbx_seq_one_letter_code
_entity_poly.pdbx_strand_id
1 'polypeptide(L)'
;MSDNYMPADHLVAMAHAAGIDISDLDVFVSCERGAMKHDGGLWPVVLSALGVVPAEILHVGDLADADGDIPARFGISAYVEDSMRRSHREPLNTAPSVLPLSRIEADNRDDAQGSRWDASMNLAQGALAVITAAQVQDVIAAARRSGAVGVHFTARDGENAKHVYDSLRERDTSLPPATYTAVSRSMMWRASLGAVTPETVRRFIGDDELLTASRVARRFGCSFGGAADASTVLAAEEARDLVLAHAAEVEEASAALRARLLQYLDAQGVTAPGHHVVMDLGWTGSVVADLAGIVMAERLGTTFEGRFTALYWDATATRSRIPVHGLALDEFGSMDDNVRLLGAMRYLELLLSATHGTVVDYLNGEAVLARDGQMTCLLDGDIDAMHAEIRRSALRILSGDHPHVGPEDLTRDTVWASIMQVAHTPSPDEVRLMSVARHDTALDHSGDGAALLRAAPDDLRLEDIPALQQSLLHDNWAQGSLEAWTADPASRWIADEVRRHATMMDRQWVGQ
;
A
#
# COMPACT_ATOMS: atom_id res chain seq x y z
N MET A 1 -34.25 16.17 -10.94
CA MET A 1 -33.58 16.52 -12.22
C MET A 1 -32.28 15.74 -12.29
N SER A 2 -31.95 15.08 -13.40
CA SER A 2 -30.74 14.23 -13.50
C SER A 2 -30.13 14.22 -14.91
N ASP A 3 -28.80 14.24 -14.97
CA ASP A 3 -28.04 13.86 -16.16
C ASP A 3 -27.89 12.34 -16.18
N ASN A 4 -28.75 11.65 -16.93
CA ASN A 4 -28.77 10.20 -16.94
C ASN A 4 -29.19 9.65 -18.31
N TYR A 5 -28.61 8.51 -18.68
CA TYR A 5 -28.95 7.75 -19.88
C TYR A 5 -30.17 6.83 -19.68
N MET A 6 -30.57 6.59 -18.43
CA MET A 6 -31.79 5.84 -18.10
C MET A 6 -33.02 6.76 -18.08
N PRO A 7 -34.19 6.29 -18.56
CA PRO A 7 -35.43 7.06 -18.55
C PRO A 7 -35.99 7.30 -17.14
N ALA A 8 -36.94 8.23 -17.02
CA ALA A 8 -37.47 8.69 -15.74
C ALA A 8 -38.16 7.57 -14.95
N ASP A 9 -38.90 6.69 -15.62
CA ASP A 9 -39.56 5.52 -15.00
C ASP A 9 -38.56 4.58 -14.32
N HIS A 10 -37.38 4.42 -14.91
CA HIS A 10 -36.30 3.63 -14.33
C HIS A 10 -35.72 4.29 -13.07
N LEU A 11 -35.53 5.62 -13.08
CA LEU A 11 -35.05 6.35 -11.90
C LEU A 11 -36.07 6.31 -10.76
N VAL A 12 -37.37 6.40 -11.07
CA VAL A 12 -38.46 6.23 -10.09
C VAL A 12 -38.41 4.81 -9.50
N ALA A 13 -38.22 3.78 -10.33
CA ALA A 13 -38.09 2.41 -9.84
C ALA A 13 -36.86 2.21 -8.93
N MET A 14 -35.71 2.83 -9.27
CA MET A 14 -34.51 2.82 -8.42
C MET A 14 -34.75 3.51 -7.08
N ALA A 15 -35.38 4.68 -7.09
CA ALA A 15 -35.74 5.40 -5.86
C ALA A 15 -36.66 4.56 -4.98
N HIS A 16 -37.70 3.94 -5.56
CA HIS A 16 -38.62 3.08 -4.85
C HIS A 16 -37.92 1.84 -4.26
N ALA A 17 -36.99 1.22 -5.00
CA ALA A 17 -36.14 0.14 -4.48
C ALA A 17 -35.26 0.58 -3.30
N ALA A 18 -34.82 1.83 -3.28
CA ALA A 18 -34.10 2.44 -2.16
C ALA A 18 -35.03 2.92 -1.01
N GLY A 19 -36.34 2.68 -1.09
CA GLY A 19 -37.31 3.10 -0.08
C GLY A 19 -37.75 4.56 -0.17
N ILE A 20 -37.46 5.24 -1.29
CA ILE A 20 -37.84 6.63 -1.55
C ILE A 20 -38.99 6.66 -2.56
N ASP A 21 -40.16 7.12 -2.13
CA ASP A 21 -41.31 7.28 -3.03
C ASP A 21 -41.30 8.68 -3.68
N ILE A 22 -41.05 8.70 -4.99
CA ILE A 22 -41.10 9.89 -5.84
C ILE A 22 -42.10 9.75 -6.98
N SER A 23 -43.02 8.78 -6.89
CA SER A 23 -43.92 8.40 -7.99
C SER A 23 -44.84 9.54 -8.45
N ASP A 24 -45.21 10.43 -7.52
CA ASP A 24 -46.09 11.58 -7.78
C ASP A 24 -45.31 12.88 -8.09
N LEU A 25 -43.98 12.81 -8.24
CA LEU A 25 -43.13 13.98 -8.50
C LEU A 25 -42.76 14.13 -9.98
N ASP A 26 -42.55 15.37 -10.42
CA ASP A 26 -42.03 15.64 -11.75
C ASP A 26 -40.55 15.24 -11.87
N VAL A 27 -40.27 14.23 -12.69
CA VAL A 27 -38.92 13.73 -12.95
C VAL A 27 -38.41 14.24 -14.30
N PHE A 28 -37.39 15.10 -14.27
CA PHE A 28 -36.73 15.64 -15.46
C PHE A 28 -35.39 14.95 -15.69
N VAL A 29 -35.24 14.22 -16.81
CA VAL A 29 -34.03 13.48 -17.15
C VAL A 29 -33.48 13.91 -18.51
N SER A 30 -32.15 14.04 -18.61
CA SER A 30 -31.50 14.54 -19.82
C SER A 30 -31.75 13.71 -21.07
N CYS A 31 -31.77 12.38 -20.98
CA CYS A 31 -32.00 11.51 -22.14
C CYS A 31 -33.40 11.66 -22.78
N GLU A 32 -34.42 12.00 -21.99
CA GLU A 32 -35.79 12.22 -22.49
C GLU A 32 -35.99 13.62 -23.06
N ARG A 33 -35.18 14.58 -22.61
CA ARG A 33 -35.33 16.00 -22.96
C ARG A 33 -34.29 16.47 -23.99
N GLY A 34 -33.26 15.67 -24.25
CA GLY A 34 -32.15 16.02 -25.14
C GLY A 34 -31.33 17.21 -24.65
N ALA A 35 -31.30 17.44 -23.34
CA ALA A 35 -30.68 18.61 -22.72
C ALA A 35 -30.07 18.23 -21.37
N MET A 36 -28.87 18.73 -21.07
CA MET A 36 -28.14 18.34 -19.85
C MET A 36 -28.26 19.40 -18.75
N LYS A 37 -28.12 18.98 -17.50
CA LYS A 37 -27.99 19.84 -16.32
C LYS A 37 -26.63 20.52 -16.35
N HIS A 38 -25.56 19.77 -16.64
CA HIS A 38 -24.18 20.27 -16.58
C HIS A 38 -23.83 21.32 -17.64
N ASP A 39 -24.60 21.49 -18.71
CA ASP A 39 -24.41 22.56 -19.70
C ASP A 39 -25.49 23.66 -19.59
N GLY A 40 -26.43 23.45 -18.66
CA GLY A 40 -27.55 24.32 -18.37
C GLY A 40 -28.77 24.15 -19.29
N GLY A 41 -28.72 23.27 -20.28
CA GLY A 41 -29.80 23.09 -21.25
C GLY A 41 -31.13 22.59 -20.65
N LEU A 42 -31.07 21.87 -19.53
CA LEU A 42 -32.25 21.31 -18.89
C LEU A 42 -33.00 22.32 -17.99
N TRP A 43 -32.38 23.41 -17.54
CA TRP A 43 -33.01 24.42 -16.68
C TRP A 43 -34.19 25.16 -17.32
N PRO A 44 -34.12 25.64 -18.58
CA PRO A 44 -35.27 26.23 -19.26
C PRO A 44 -36.48 25.29 -19.35
N VAL A 45 -36.24 23.99 -19.51
CA VAL A 45 -37.30 22.96 -19.56
C VAL A 45 -38.00 22.86 -18.20
N VAL A 46 -37.22 22.79 -17.11
CA VAL A 46 -37.74 22.74 -15.74
C VAL A 46 -38.53 23.99 -15.39
N LEU A 47 -37.98 25.18 -15.65
CA LEU A 47 -38.64 26.46 -15.35
C LEU A 47 -39.97 26.61 -16.10
N SER A 48 -40.00 26.21 -17.37
CA SER A 48 -41.21 26.23 -18.19
C SER A 48 -42.28 25.26 -17.68
N ALA A 49 -41.88 24.05 -17.26
CA ALA A 49 -42.79 23.03 -16.77
C ALA A 49 -43.40 23.39 -15.40
N LEU A 50 -42.59 23.92 -14.47
CA LEU A 50 -43.03 24.26 -13.13
C LEU A 50 -43.83 25.58 -13.08
N GLY A 51 -43.52 26.54 -13.96
CA GLY A 51 -44.19 27.84 -13.98
C GLY A 51 -43.93 28.70 -12.72
N VAL A 52 -42.86 28.40 -11.98
CA VAL A 52 -42.46 29.06 -10.73
C VAL A 52 -41.32 30.06 -11.01
N VAL A 53 -41.23 31.13 -10.21
CA VAL A 53 -40.13 32.09 -10.32
C VAL A 53 -38.82 31.42 -9.92
N PRO A 54 -37.70 31.54 -10.67
CA PRO A 54 -36.45 30.85 -10.36
C PRO A 54 -35.97 31.03 -8.91
N ALA A 55 -36.14 32.23 -8.36
CA ALA A 55 -35.72 32.56 -6.99
C ALA A 55 -36.50 31.80 -5.89
N GLU A 56 -37.65 31.21 -6.22
CA GLU A 56 -38.46 30.38 -5.30
C GLU A 56 -38.07 28.89 -5.36
N ILE A 57 -37.14 28.53 -6.24
CA ILE A 57 -36.63 27.17 -6.39
C ILE A 57 -35.32 27.05 -5.59
N LEU A 58 -35.26 26.01 -4.74
CA LEU A 58 -34.01 25.52 -4.16
C LEU A 58 -33.61 24.25 -4.90
N HIS A 59 -32.46 24.30 -5.56
CA HIS A 59 -31.83 23.11 -6.13
C HIS A 59 -30.84 22.51 -5.13
N VAL A 60 -30.86 21.18 -5.00
CA VAL A 60 -29.98 20.42 -4.11
C VAL A 60 -29.24 19.39 -4.94
N GLY A 61 -27.91 19.36 -4.83
CA GLY A 61 -27.07 18.39 -5.52
C GLY A 61 -25.65 18.37 -4.96
N ASP A 62 -24.77 17.63 -5.61
CA ASP A 62 -23.45 17.25 -5.07
C ASP A 62 -22.27 17.75 -5.92
N LEU A 63 -22.53 18.30 -7.11
CA LEU A 63 -21.50 18.83 -8.01
C LEU A 63 -21.55 20.36 -8.06
N ALA A 64 -20.54 21.04 -7.49
CA ALA A 64 -20.48 22.50 -7.39
C ALA A 64 -20.82 23.23 -8.70
N ASP A 65 -20.27 22.79 -9.83
CA ASP A 65 -20.54 23.42 -11.13
C ASP A 65 -21.98 23.17 -11.59
N ALA A 66 -22.42 21.91 -11.67
CA ALA A 66 -23.70 21.52 -12.26
C ALA A 66 -24.90 21.79 -11.34
N ASP A 67 -24.69 21.77 -10.03
CA ASP A 67 -25.72 21.92 -9.00
C ASP A 67 -25.60 23.25 -8.24
N GLY A 68 -24.52 24.00 -8.40
CA GLY A 68 -24.33 25.33 -7.81
C GLY A 68 -24.29 26.43 -8.87
N ASP A 69 -23.16 26.51 -9.59
CA ASP A 69 -22.86 27.64 -10.48
C ASP A 69 -23.83 27.74 -11.65
N ILE A 70 -24.19 26.61 -12.26
CA ILE A 70 -25.09 26.60 -13.42
C ILE A 70 -26.51 27.02 -13.04
N PRO A 71 -27.19 26.42 -12.04
CA PRO A 71 -28.52 26.90 -11.63
C PRO A 71 -28.52 28.37 -11.20
N ALA A 72 -27.45 28.84 -10.53
CA ALA A 72 -27.33 30.24 -10.13
C ALA A 72 -27.39 31.21 -11.33
N ARG A 73 -26.88 30.83 -12.51
CA ARG A 73 -26.99 31.62 -13.75
C ARG A 73 -28.44 31.79 -14.22
N PHE A 74 -29.35 30.92 -13.81
CA PHE A 74 -30.78 30.99 -14.09
C PHE A 74 -31.56 31.68 -12.96
N GLY A 75 -30.89 32.20 -11.93
CA GLY A 75 -31.53 32.84 -10.78
C GLY A 75 -32.12 31.84 -9.77
N ILE A 76 -31.70 30.58 -9.81
CA ILE A 76 -32.14 29.52 -8.90
C ILE A 76 -31.21 29.49 -7.68
N SER A 77 -31.77 29.36 -6.48
CA SER A 77 -30.98 29.16 -5.27
C SER A 77 -30.43 27.72 -5.24
N ALA A 78 -29.18 27.54 -4.83
CA ALA A 78 -28.55 26.23 -4.80
C ALA A 78 -27.97 25.89 -3.42
N TYR A 79 -28.10 24.63 -3.02
CA TYR A 79 -27.39 24.03 -1.89
C TYR A 79 -26.58 22.84 -2.40
N VAL A 80 -25.26 22.92 -2.26
CA VAL A 80 -24.33 21.87 -2.70
C VAL A 80 -23.90 21.06 -1.49
N GLU A 81 -24.24 19.77 -1.48
CA GLU A 81 -23.85 18.79 -0.47
C GLU A 81 -22.81 17.83 -1.07
N ASP A 82 -21.52 18.13 -0.83
CA ASP A 82 -20.41 17.40 -1.44
C ASP A 82 -20.09 16.04 -0.80
N SER A 83 -20.70 15.73 0.36
CA SER A 83 -20.42 14.50 1.10
C SER A 83 -20.66 13.23 0.27
N MET A 84 -21.64 13.26 -0.65
CA MET A 84 -21.97 12.14 -1.54
C MET A 84 -20.80 11.74 -2.44
N ARG A 85 -19.91 12.68 -2.78
CA ARG A 85 -18.77 12.47 -3.68
C ARG A 85 -17.47 12.15 -2.97
N ARG A 86 -17.44 12.13 -1.63
CA ARG A 86 -16.20 11.92 -0.86
C ARG A 86 -15.60 10.53 -1.06
N SER A 87 -16.46 9.51 -1.20
CA SER A 87 -16.02 8.15 -1.55
C SER A 87 -15.88 7.93 -3.06
N HIS A 88 -16.26 8.90 -3.90
CA HIS A 88 -16.13 8.75 -5.34
C HIS A 88 -14.67 8.91 -5.74
N ARG A 89 -14.07 7.80 -6.15
CA ARG A 89 -12.82 7.78 -6.89
C ARG A 89 -13.07 8.21 -8.34
N GLU A 90 -12.04 8.17 -9.18
CA GLU A 90 -12.20 8.64 -10.56
C GLU A 90 -13.32 7.91 -11.31
N PRO A 91 -14.29 8.64 -11.87
CA PRO A 91 -15.46 8.07 -12.53
C PRO A 91 -15.16 7.35 -13.86
N LEU A 92 -13.94 7.50 -14.41
CA LEU A 92 -13.53 6.83 -15.64
C LEU A 92 -13.22 5.34 -15.44
N ASN A 93 -12.99 4.90 -14.20
CA ASN A 93 -12.72 3.50 -13.91
C ASN A 93 -14.02 2.69 -13.84
N THR A 94 -14.27 1.89 -14.87
CA THR A 94 -15.50 1.07 -15.01
C THR A 94 -15.25 -0.43 -14.86
N ALA A 95 -14.04 -0.84 -14.46
CA ALA A 95 -13.72 -2.25 -14.29
C ALA A 95 -14.52 -2.88 -13.14
N PRO A 96 -15.15 -4.06 -13.33
CA PRO A 96 -15.89 -4.73 -12.25
C PRO A 96 -15.07 -5.01 -10.99
N SER A 97 -13.76 -5.17 -11.13
CA SER A 97 -12.83 -5.42 -10.00
C SER A 97 -12.71 -4.26 -9.03
N VAL A 98 -13.19 -3.05 -9.37
CA VAL A 98 -13.25 -1.93 -8.41
C VAL A 98 -14.46 -1.99 -7.49
N LEU A 99 -15.50 -2.73 -7.87
CA LEU A 99 -16.78 -2.71 -7.18
C LEU A 99 -16.67 -3.13 -5.70
N PRO A 100 -15.86 -4.13 -5.30
CA PRO A 100 -15.73 -4.48 -3.89
C PRO A 100 -15.23 -3.31 -3.03
N LEU A 101 -14.15 -2.63 -3.43
CA LEU A 101 -13.65 -1.47 -2.69
C LEU A 101 -14.68 -0.33 -2.73
N SER A 102 -15.23 0.00 -3.90
CA SER A 102 -16.22 1.08 -4.03
C SER A 102 -17.47 0.86 -3.19
N ARG A 103 -17.92 -0.39 -2.99
CA ARG A 103 -19.02 -0.73 -2.08
C ARG A 103 -18.68 -0.49 -0.62
N ILE A 104 -17.46 -0.84 -0.20
CA ILE A 104 -16.99 -0.56 1.16
C ILE A 104 -16.92 0.96 1.40
N GLU A 105 -16.36 1.71 0.45
CA GLU A 105 -16.24 3.17 0.60
C GLU A 105 -17.59 3.89 0.55
N ALA A 106 -18.56 3.35 -0.19
CA ALA A 106 -19.94 3.82 -0.15
C ALA A 106 -20.60 3.56 1.21
N ASP A 107 -20.44 2.34 1.76
CA ASP A 107 -20.93 1.98 3.10
C ASP A 107 -20.33 2.90 4.18
N ASN A 108 -19.02 3.09 4.15
CA ASN A 108 -18.31 3.98 5.07
C ASN A 108 -18.79 5.45 4.96
N ARG A 109 -19.07 5.92 3.75
CA ARG A 109 -19.61 7.27 3.52
C ARG A 109 -21.00 7.40 4.13
N ASP A 110 -21.86 6.41 3.91
CA ASP A 110 -23.22 6.42 4.40
C ASP A 110 -23.24 6.33 5.94
N ASP A 111 -22.38 5.50 6.54
CA ASP A 111 -22.16 5.43 7.99
C ASP A 111 -21.60 6.74 8.58
N ALA A 112 -20.78 7.46 7.80
CA ALA A 112 -20.23 8.74 8.20
C ALA A 112 -21.22 9.91 8.06
N GLN A 113 -22.46 9.68 7.61
CA GLN A 113 -23.45 10.74 7.43
C GLN A 113 -23.67 11.54 8.72
N GLY A 114 -23.50 12.86 8.67
CA GLY A 114 -23.62 13.75 9.83
C GLY A 114 -22.40 13.75 10.76
N SER A 115 -21.32 13.05 10.40
CA SER A 115 -20.04 13.04 11.10
C SER A 115 -18.89 13.53 10.20
N ARG A 116 -17.68 13.65 10.76
CA ARG A 116 -16.49 14.05 9.99
C ARG A 116 -15.98 12.84 9.20
N TRP A 117 -15.82 13.00 7.89
CA TRP A 117 -15.13 12.03 7.04
C TRP A 117 -13.69 11.83 7.53
N ASP A 118 -13.32 10.57 7.74
CA ASP A 118 -12.00 10.17 8.21
C ASP A 118 -11.33 9.27 7.17
N ALA A 119 -10.35 9.83 6.46
CA ALA A 119 -9.63 9.12 5.41
C ALA A 119 -8.78 7.97 5.96
N SER A 120 -8.25 8.05 7.19
CA SER A 120 -7.46 6.96 7.76
C SER A 120 -8.36 5.75 8.03
N MET A 121 -9.55 5.99 8.59
CA MET A 121 -10.54 4.94 8.83
C MET A 121 -11.13 4.38 7.53
N ASN A 122 -11.37 5.21 6.51
CA ASN A 122 -11.83 4.72 5.21
C ASN A 122 -10.77 3.81 4.54
N LEU A 123 -9.48 4.18 4.59
CA LEU A 123 -8.38 3.34 4.11
C LEU A 123 -8.31 2.01 4.86
N ALA A 124 -8.44 2.04 6.20
CA ALA A 124 -8.43 0.85 7.05
C ALA A 124 -9.57 -0.12 6.72
N GLN A 125 -10.80 0.39 6.65
CA GLN A 125 -12.00 -0.40 6.41
C GLN A 125 -12.07 -0.91 4.96
N GLY A 126 -11.56 -0.12 4.01
CA GLY A 126 -11.52 -0.41 2.58
C GLY A 126 -10.26 -1.17 2.16
N ALA A 127 -9.38 -0.48 1.43
CA ALA A 127 -8.31 -1.13 0.67
C ALA A 127 -7.36 -1.96 1.54
N LEU A 128 -7.02 -1.48 2.74
CA LEU A 128 -6.10 -2.19 3.64
C LEU A 128 -6.73 -3.46 4.22
N ALA A 129 -8.03 -3.44 4.55
CA ALA A 129 -8.78 -4.63 4.92
C ALA A 129 -8.90 -5.63 3.77
N VAL A 130 -9.17 -5.17 2.53
CA VAL A 130 -9.22 -6.04 1.34
C VAL A 130 -7.88 -6.73 1.10
N ILE A 131 -6.77 -5.99 1.16
CA ILE A 131 -5.41 -6.54 1.01
C ILE A 131 -5.14 -7.57 2.11
N THR A 132 -5.39 -7.20 3.37
CA THR A 132 -5.13 -8.09 4.53
C THR A 132 -5.98 -9.35 4.47
N ALA A 133 -7.27 -9.21 4.15
CA ALA A 133 -8.18 -10.34 4.01
C ALA A 133 -7.72 -11.29 2.90
N ALA A 134 -7.37 -10.75 1.74
CA ALA A 134 -6.92 -11.53 0.60
C ALA A 134 -5.58 -12.24 0.87
N GLN A 135 -4.64 -11.60 1.56
CA GLN A 135 -3.40 -12.25 2.02
C GLN A 135 -3.68 -13.47 2.91
N VAL A 136 -4.60 -13.34 3.88
CA VAL A 136 -4.95 -14.44 4.77
C VAL A 136 -5.66 -15.56 4.03
N GLN A 137 -6.61 -15.23 3.15
CA GLN A 137 -7.28 -16.21 2.27
C GLN A 137 -6.26 -16.98 1.42
N ASP A 138 -5.31 -16.26 0.85
CA ASP A 138 -4.26 -16.82 -0.01
C ASP A 138 -3.34 -17.78 0.74
N VAL A 139 -2.89 -17.39 1.94
CA VAL A 139 -2.04 -18.20 2.81
C VAL A 139 -2.77 -19.45 3.31
N ILE A 140 -4.04 -19.34 3.73
CA ILE A 140 -4.86 -20.50 4.12
C ILE A 140 -4.99 -21.47 2.96
N ALA A 141 -5.27 -20.96 1.76
CA ALA A 141 -5.39 -21.78 0.57
C ALA A 141 -4.06 -22.47 0.23
N ALA A 142 -2.93 -21.76 0.31
CA ALA A 142 -1.60 -22.32 0.09
C ALA A 142 -1.28 -23.43 1.11
N ALA A 143 -1.44 -23.13 2.40
CA ALA A 143 -1.17 -24.06 3.48
C ALA A 143 -1.99 -25.36 3.39
N ARG A 144 -3.28 -25.25 3.03
CA ARG A 144 -4.15 -26.42 2.79
C ARG A 144 -3.73 -27.23 1.57
N ARG A 145 -3.34 -26.58 0.47
CA ARG A 145 -2.90 -27.26 -0.76
C ARG A 145 -1.58 -28.01 -0.57
N SER A 146 -0.62 -27.42 0.13
CA SER A 146 0.71 -28.00 0.33
C SER A 146 0.82 -28.92 1.54
N GLY A 147 -0.19 -28.95 2.40
CA GLY A 147 -0.14 -29.69 3.67
C GLY A 147 0.93 -29.11 4.60
N ALA A 148 0.99 -27.77 4.67
CA ALA A 148 2.05 -27.06 5.36
C ALA A 148 2.12 -27.41 6.84
N VAL A 149 3.34 -27.62 7.34
CA VAL A 149 3.60 -27.91 8.76
C VAL A 149 3.66 -26.63 9.60
N GLY A 150 3.87 -25.48 8.95
CA GLY A 150 3.91 -24.17 9.60
C GLY A 150 3.60 -23.03 8.62
N VAL A 151 2.97 -21.99 9.16
CA VAL A 151 2.72 -20.72 8.47
C VAL A 151 3.49 -19.62 9.21
N HIS A 152 4.19 -18.76 8.47
CA HIS A 152 5.06 -17.75 9.06
C HIS A 152 4.74 -16.39 8.46
N PHE A 153 4.27 -15.47 9.28
CA PHE A 153 4.04 -14.08 8.90
C PHE A 153 5.29 -13.29 9.28
N THR A 154 5.97 -12.70 8.29
CA THR A 154 7.20 -11.94 8.57
C THR A 154 6.87 -10.67 9.35
N ALA A 155 7.80 -10.28 10.23
CA ALA A 155 7.59 -9.09 11.05
C ALA A 155 7.56 -7.80 10.23
N ARG A 156 6.89 -6.80 10.80
CA ARG A 156 6.43 -5.56 10.18
C ARG A 156 5.22 -5.80 9.30
N ASP A 157 5.42 -6.48 8.18
CA ASP A 157 4.43 -6.51 7.12
C ASP A 157 3.30 -7.53 7.35
N GLY A 158 3.58 -8.58 8.11
CA GLY A 158 2.65 -9.66 8.40
C GLY A 158 1.82 -9.50 9.67
N GLU A 159 1.96 -8.41 10.44
CA GLU A 159 1.33 -8.28 11.77
C GLU A 159 -0.20 -8.31 11.69
N ASN A 160 -0.79 -7.51 10.79
CA ASN A 160 -2.24 -7.45 10.62
C ASN A 160 -2.80 -8.79 10.14
N ALA A 161 -2.16 -9.40 9.14
CA ALA A 161 -2.56 -10.70 8.61
C ALA A 161 -2.41 -11.82 9.65
N LYS A 162 -1.38 -11.79 10.50
CA LYS A 162 -1.17 -12.75 11.58
C LYS A 162 -2.32 -12.73 12.59
N HIS A 163 -2.71 -11.55 13.05
CA HIS A 163 -3.81 -11.40 14.01
C HIS A 163 -5.15 -11.88 13.44
N VAL A 164 -5.42 -11.58 12.16
CA VAL A 164 -6.61 -12.06 11.46
C VAL A 164 -6.57 -13.58 11.33
N TYR A 165 -5.43 -14.16 10.94
CA TYR A 165 -5.25 -15.61 10.84
C TYR A 165 -5.46 -16.32 12.19
N ASP A 166 -4.89 -15.79 13.28
CA ASP A 166 -5.07 -16.36 14.62
C ASP A 166 -6.54 -16.35 15.04
N SER A 167 -7.24 -15.25 14.79
CA SER A 167 -8.68 -15.12 15.08
C SER A 167 -9.52 -16.13 14.30
N LEU A 168 -9.14 -16.46 13.07
CA LEU A 168 -9.79 -17.52 12.28
C LEU A 168 -9.45 -18.91 12.81
N ARG A 169 -8.19 -19.14 13.22
CA ARG A 169 -7.74 -20.43 13.76
C ARG A 169 -8.35 -20.77 15.12
N GLU A 170 -8.73 -19.77 15.92
CA GLU A 170 -9.53 -19.97 17.13
C GLU A 170 -10.89 -20.62 16.81
N ARG A 171 -11.44 -20.38 15.61
CA ARG A 171 -12.70 -20.93 15.12
C ARG A 171 -12.52 -22.21 14.29
N ASP A 172 -11.41 -22.31 13.56
CA ASP A 172 -11.03 -23.47 12.76
C ASP A 172 -9.67 -24.03 13.19
N THR A 173 -9.70 -24.98 14.12
CA THR A 173 -8.50 -25.65 14.63
C THR A 173 -7.80 -26.56 13.61
N SER A 174 -8.36 -26.74 12.40
CA SER A 174 -7.69 -27.47 11.32
C SER A 174 -6.61 -26.64 10.63
N LEU A 175 -6.62 -25.31 10.83
CA LEU A 175 -5.58 -24.44 10.31
C LEU A 175 -4.23 -24.70 11.01
N PRO A 176 -3.11 -24.79 10.26
CA PRO A 176 -1.80 -25.04 10.84
C PRO A 176 -1.39 -23.92 11.79
N PRO A 177 -0.48 -24.23 12.75
CA PRO A 177 0.08 -23.21 13.62
C PRO A 177 0.76 -22.12 12.80
N ALA A 178 0.55 -20.87 13.22
CA ALA A 178 1.19 -19.71 12.62
C ALA A 178 2.09 -19.01 13.63
N THR A 179 3.25 -18.53 13.17
CA THR A 179 4.15 -17.68 13.96
C THR A 179 4.28 -16.28 13.36
N TYR A 180 4.63 -15.35 14.23
CA TYR A 180 5.08 -14.03 13.85
C TYR A 180 6.60 -14.06 13.83
N THR A 181 7.17 -14.20 12.63
CA THR A 181 8.59 -14.48 12.44
C THR A 181 9.34 -13.17 12.25
N ALA A 182 10.01 -12.75 13.31
CA ALA A 182 10.79 -11.54 13.42
C ALA A 182 12.09 -11.63 12.61
N VAL A 183 11.98 -11.44 11.29
CA VAL A 183 13.10 -11.32 10.36
C VAL A 183 13.12 -9.92 9.76
N SER A 184 14.32 -9.39 9.52
CA SER A 184 14.51 -8.16 8.76
C SER A 184 15.51 -8.39 7.63
N ARG A 185 15.44 -7.54 6.59
CA ARG A 185 16.35 -7.62 5.43
C ARG A 185 17.82 -7.58 5.88
N SER A 186 18.15 -6.65 6.77
CA SER A 186 19.50 -6.52 7.34
C SER A 186 19.94 -7.78 8.07
N MET A 187 19.08 -8.36 8.91
CA MET A 187 19.44 -9.59 9.63
C MET A 187 19.64 -10.77 8.69
N MET A 188 18.77 -10.95 7.69
CA MET A 188 18.91 -12.06 6.73
C MET A 188 20.16 -11.93 5.88
N TRP A 189 20.47 -10.72 5.41
CA TRP A 189 21.67 -10.49 4.59
C TRP A 189 22.93 -10.74 5.41
N ARG A 190 23.01 -10.18 6.63
CA ARG A 190 24.16 -10.39 7.52
C ARG A 190 24.33 -11.86 7.87
N ALA A 191 23.27 -12.58 8.26
CA ALA A 191 23.35 -13.99 8.63
C ALA A 191 23.71 -14.90 7.44
N SER A 192 23.33 -14.51 6.21
CA SER A 192 23.66 -15.23 4.97
C SER A 192 25.09 -14.97 4.47
N LEU A 193 25.81 -14.00 5.06
CA LEU A 193 27.14 -13.63 4.61
C LEU A 193 28.17 -14.69 5.00
N GLY A 194 28.46 -15.62 4.11
CA GLY A 194 29.44 -16.70 4.33
C GLY A 194 30.88 -16.31 4.00
N ALA A 195 31.09 -15.35 3.11
CA ALA A 195 32.40 -14.85 2.72
C ALA A 195 32.34 -13.38 2.32
N VAL A 196 33.35 -12.61 2.73
CA VAL A 196 33.49 -11.19 2.39
C VAL A 196 34.31 -11.05 1.11
N THR A 197 33.64 -10.66 0.03
CA THR A 197 34.24 -10.45 -1.29
C THR A 197 33.76 -9.13 -1.88
N PRO A 198 34.43 -8.57 -2.91
CA PRO A 198 33.96 -7.34 -3.56
C PRO A 198 32.51 -7.43 -4.06
N GLU A 199 32.05 -8.62 -4.45
CA GLU A 199 30.68 -8.86 -4.89
C GLU A 199 29.70 -8.87 -3.71
N THR A 200 30.01 -9.58 -2.62
CA THR A 200 29.10 -9.67 -1.48
C THR A 200 28.95 -8.34 -0.75
N VAL A 201 30.02 -7.54 -0.67
CA VAL A 201 29.99 -6.22 -0.01
C VAL A 201 29.18 -5.18 -0.79
N ARG A 202 29.18 -5.23 -2.14
CA ARG A 202 28.36 -4.33 -2.99
C ARG A 202 26.87 -4.44 -2.68
N ARG A 203 26.40 -5.60 -2.19
CA ARG A 203 25.00 -5.76 -1.75
C ARG A 203 24.68 -4.87 -0.54
N PHE A 204 25.64 -4.63 0.36
CA PHE A 204 25.42 -3.90 1.60
C PHE A 204 25.69 -2.40 1.50
N ILE A 205 26.45 -1.95 0.51
CA ILE A 205 26.85 -0.55 0.35
C ILE A 205 26.56 -0.16 -1.09
N GLY A 206 25.62 0.76 -1.30
CA GLY A 206 25.26 1.27 -2.63
C GLY A 206 26.40 2.05 -3.28
N ASP A 207 26.39 2.21 -4.60
CA ASP A 207 27.52 2.84 -5.33
C ASP A 207 27.74 4.31 -4.98
N ASP A 208 26.69 5.04 -4.62
CA ASP A 208 26.75 6.47 -4.31
C ASP A 208 26.52 6.78 -2.81
N GLU A 209 26.59 5.76 -1.95
CA GLU A 209 26.26 5.91 -0.54
C GLU A 209 27.39 6.60 0.25
N LEU A 210 27.02 7.57 1.11
CA LEU A 210 27.92 8.19 2.08
C LEU A 210 27.61 7.66 3.48
N LEU A 211 28.59 7.04 4.12
CA LEU A 211 28.42 6.33 5.39
C LEU A 211 29.46 6.77 6.40
N THR A 212 29.05 7.00 7.65
CA THR A 212 30.04 7.14 8.72
C THR A 212 30.68 5.78 9.02
N ALA A 213 31.94 5.75 9.47
CA ALA A 213 32.60 4.52 9.89
C ALA A 213 31.79 3.74 10.94
N SER A 214 31.14 4.44 11.87
CA SER A 214 30.21 3.85 12.84
C SER A 214 28.98 3.20 12.21
N ARG A 215 28.46 3.78 11.12
CA ARG A 215 27.32 3.24 10.39
C ARG A 215 27.70 1.98 9.61
N VAL A 216 28.89 1.96 9.00
CA VAL A 216 29.44 0.74 8.38
C VAL A 216 29.59 -0.37 9.42
N ALA A 217 30.20 -0.06 10.57
CA ALA A 217 30.38 -1.01 11.67
C ALA A 217 29.06 -1.61 12.15
N ARG A 218 28.01 -0.78 12.31
CA ARG A 218 26.66 -1.24 12.67
C ARG A 218 26.04 -2.12 11.59
N ARG A 219 26.21 -1.78 10.31
CA ARG A 219 25.62 -2.53 9.18
C ARG A 219 26.17 -3.95 9.05
N PHE A 220 27.43 -4.19 9.44
CA PHE A 220 28.01 -5.53 9.50
C PHE A 220 27.94 -6.15 10.90
N GLY A 221 27.82 -5.33 11.94
CA GLY A 221 27.71 -5.74 13.34
C GLY A 221 29.03 -6.19 13.96
N CYS A 222 30.14 -5.60 13.52
CA CYS A 222 31.47 -5.81 14.06
C CYS A 222 32.15 -4.46 14.33
N SER A 223 33.19 -4.47 15.16
CA SER A 223 34.04 -3.29 15.37
C SER A 223 35.26 -3.36 14.46
N PHE A 224 35.58 -2.26 13.76
CA PHE A 224 36.76 -2.15 12.89
C PHE A 224 37.99 -1.58 13.63
N GLY A 225 38.14 -1.88 14.93
CA GLY A 225 39.42 -1.69 15.64
C GLY A 225 40.04 -0.28 15.67
N GLY A 226 39.25 0.80 15.53
CA GLY A 226 39.78 2.17 15.50
C GLY A 226 40.38 2.60 14.15
N ALA A 227 40.14 1.85 13.07
CA ALA A 227 40.63 2.13 11.72
C ALA A 227 40.18 3.50 11.16
N ALA A 228 39.08 4.06 11.67
CA ALA A 228 38.60 5.40 11.39
C ALA A 228 37.88 5.96 12.63
N ASP A 229 37.86 7.30 12.77
CA ASP A 229 37.02 7.94 13.76
C ASP A 229 35.53 7.64 13.47
N ALA A 230 34.73 7.45 14.52
CA ALA A 230 33.34 7.01 14.41
C ALA A 230 32.48 7.97 13.57
N SER A 231 32.82 9.26 13.55
CA SER A 231 32.18 10.31 12.76
C SER A 231 32.74 10.52 11.36
N THR A 232 33.84 9.86 10.98
CA THR A 232 34.40 9.99 9.63
C THR A 232 33.40 9.51 8.59
N VAL A 233 33.01 10.41 7.67
CA VAL A 233 32.18 10.08 6.51
C VAL A 233 33.08 9.47 5.43
N LEU A 234 32.68 8.32 4.94
CA LEU A 234 33.35 7.52 3.92
C LEU A 234 32.48 7.49 2.66
N ALA A 235 33.13 7.61 1.50
CA ALA A 235 32.51 7.27 0.24
C ALA A 235 32.28 5.76 0.12
N ALA A 236 31.40 5.34 -0.78
CA ALA A 236 31.04 3.94 -0.96
C ALA A 236 32.25 3.01 -1.18
N GLU A 237 33.22 3.44 -2.00
CA GLU A 237 34.45 2.67 -2.25
C GLU A 237 35.30 2.53 -0.99
N GLU A 238 35.54 3.62 -0.26
CA GLU A 238 36.30 3.61 1.00
C GLU A 238 35.62 2.74 2.07
N ALA A 239 34.28 2.78 2.15
CA ALA A 239 33.51 1.95 3.05
C ALA A 239 33.60 0.46 2.68
N ARG A 240 33.62 0.12 1.38
CA ARG A 240 33.81 -1.26 0.91
C ARG A 240 35.22 -1.76 1.22
N ASP A 241 36.23 -0.94 0.98
CA ASP A 241 37.63 -1.27 1.28
C ASP A 241 37.84 -1.50 2.78
N LEU A 242 37.20 -0.70 3.63
CA LEU A 242 37.22 -0.90 5.08
C LEU A 242 36.67 -2.27 5.48
N VAL A 243 35.56 -2.71 4.88
CA VAL A 243 34.94 -4.01 5.14
C VAL A 243 35.83 -5.15 4.64
N LEU A 244 36.39 -5.02 3.43
CA LEU A 244 37.30 -6.03 2.85
C LEU A 244 38.57 -6.20 3.70
N ALA A 245 39.10 -5.11 4.26
CA ALA A 245 40.26 -5.14 5.14
C ALA A 245 39.99 -5.87 6.48
N HIS A 246 38.72 -5.96 6.90
CA HIS A 246 38.26 -6.62 8.13
C HIS A 246 37.34 -7.82 7.83
N ALA A 247 37.62 -8.53 6.74
CA ALA A 247 36.82 -9.65 6.28
C ALA A 247 36.62 -10.72 7.38
N ALA A 248 37.68 -11.06 8.12
CA ALA A 248 37.63 -12.09 9.15
C ALA A 248 36.69 -11.72 10.30
N GLU A 249 36.75 -10.47 10.79
CA GLU A 249 35.88 -9.97 11.85
C GLU A 249 34.41 -9.91 11.41
N VAL A 250 34.16 -9.54 10.15
CA VAL A 250 32.81 -9.51 9.56
C VAL A 250 32.24 -10.93 9.41
N GLU A 251 33.05 -11.88 8.93
CA GLU A 251 32.66 -13.28 8.79
C GLU A 251 32.38 -13.93 10.15
N GLU A 252 33.21 -13.65 11.16
CA GLU A 252 32.98 -14.12 12.54
C GLU A 252 31.68 -13.55 13.12
N ALA A 253 31.45 -12.24 12.97
CA ALA A 253 30.22 -11.59 13.43
C ALA A 253 28.96 -12.13 12.71
N SER A 254 29.07 -12.37 11.40
CA SER A 254 28.02 -13.01 10.59
C SER A 254 27.70 -14.43 11.08
N ALA A 255 28.73 -15.26 11.30
CA ALA A 255 28.54 -16.63 11.79
C ALA A 255 27.91 -16.65 13.19
N ALA A 256 28.32 -15.75 14.08
CA ALA A 256 27.74 -15.61 15.41
C ALA A 256 26.27 -15.17 15.35
N LEU A 257 25.92 -14.23 14.45
CA LEU A 257 24.52 -13.82 14.22
C LEU A 257 23.70 -14.99 13.66
N ARG A 258 24.23 -15.73 12.68
CA ARG A 258 23.55 -16.89 12.08
C ARG A 258 23.21 -17.95 13.13
N ALA A 259 24.11 -18.22 14.08
CA ALA A 259 23.85 -19.16 15.18
C ALA A 259 22.69 -18.69 16.08
N ARG A 260 22.64 -17.40 16.44
CA ARG A 260 21.55 -16.84 17.26
C ARG A 260 20.22 -16.81 16.49
N LEU A 261 20.26 -16.48 15.20
CA LEU A 261 19.10 -16.55 14.31
C LEU A 261 18.54 -17.98 14.24
N LEU A 262 19.38 -18.99 14.04
CA LEU A 262 18.93 -20.39 14.00
C LEU A 262 18.27 -20.82 15.31
N GLN A 263 18.82 -20.40 16.45
CA GLN A 263 18.19 -20.64 17.75
C GLN A 263 16.79 -20.00 17.85
N TYR A 264 16.65 -18.76 17.37
CA TYR A 264 15.36 -18.08 17.29
C TYR A 264 14.39 -18.83 16.36
N LEU A 265 14.83 -19.21 15.16
CA LEU A 265 13.99 -19.92 14.18
C LEU A 265 13.57 -21.32 14.67
N ASP A 266 14.44 -22.03 15.40
CA ASP A 266 14.12 -23.29 16.07
C ASP A 266 13.02 -23.07 17.12
N ALA A 267 13.10 -22.02 17.93
CA ALA A 267 12.07 -21.67 18.92
C ALA A 267 10.72 -21.30 18.28
N GLN A 268 10.74 -20.69 17.09
CA GLN A 268 9.54 -20.38 16.30
C GLN A 268 9.04 -21.56 15.46
N GLY A 269 9.71 -22.72 15.49
CA GLY A 269 9.31 -23.90 14.71
C GLY A 269 9.47 -23.76 13.19
N VAL A 270 10.20 -22.75 12.72
CA VAL A 270 10.47 -22.50 11.28
C VAL A 270 11.39 -23.57 10.68
N THR A 271 12.12 -24.28 11.54
CA THR A 271 13.09 -25.32 11.17
C THR A 271 12.53 -26.73 11.23
N ALA A 272 11.23 -26.89 11.52
CA ALA A 272 10.60 -28.20 11.54
C ALA A 272 10.75 -28.89 10.16
N PRO A 273 10.89 -30.22 10.12
CA PRO A 273 10.86 -30.93 8.84
C PRO A 273 9.48 -30.81 8.19
N GLY A 274 9.43 -30.52 6.90
CA GLY A 274 8.20 -30.38 6.13
C GLY A 274 8.14 -29.10 5.30
N HIS A 275 6.94 -28.80 4.82
CA HIS A 275 6.68 -27.67 3.96
C HIS A 275 6.17 -26.45 4.76
N HIS A 276 6.81 -25.30 4.59
CA HIS A 276 6.47 -24.06 5.27
C HIS A 276 5.95 -23.01 4.29
N VAL A 277 4.93 -22.26 4.71
CA VAL A 277 4.41 -21.12 3.95
C VAL A 277 4.86 -19.84 4.66
N VAL A 278 5.49 -18.94 3.93
CA VAL A 278 5.91 -17.64 4.47
C VAL A 278 5.15 -16.54 3.77
N MET A 279 4.50 -15.69 4.55
CA MET A 279 3.78 -14.51 4.08
C MET A 279 4.59 -13.25 4.38
N ASP A 280 4.69 -12.38 3.38
CA ASP A 280 5.38 -11.08 3.48
C ASP A 280 4.68 -10.08 2.54
N LEU A 281 4.79 -8.77 2.79
CA LEU A 281 4.33 -7.76 1.81
C LEU A 281 5.28 -7.71 0.60
N GLY A 282 6.56 -7.95 0.86
CA GLY A 282 7.74 -7.62 0.08
C GLY A 282 7.71 -8.02 -1.39
N TRP A 283 8.43 -7.21 -2.16
CA TRP A 283 8.20 -7.05 -3.59
C TRP A 283 9.11 -7.91 -4.48
N THR A 284 10.16 -8.49 -3.90
CA THR A 284 11.13 -9.35 -4.60
C THR A 284 11.27 -10.74 -3.97
N GLY A 285 10.70 -10.97 -2.79
CA GLY A 285 10.83 -12.22 -2.02
C GLY A 285 12.25 -12.56 -1.53
N SER A 286 13.23 -11.68 -1.71
CA SER A 286 14.64 -11.96 -1.41
C SER A 286 14.90 -12.31 0.07
N VAL A 287 14.21 -11.65 1.00
CA VAL A 287 14.33 -11.92 2.46
C VAL A 287 13.87 -13.34 2.79
N VAL A 288 12.74 -13.76 2.22
CA VAL A 288 12.19 -15.12 2.41
C VAL A 288 13.10 -16.17 1.77
N ALA A 289 13.68 -15.88 0.61
CA ALA A 289 14.63 -16.80 -0.03
C ALA A 289 15.97 -16.91 0.71
N ASP A 290 16.44 -15.83 1.33
CA ASP A 290 17.61 -15.86 2.21
C ASP A 290 17.32 -16.67 3.49
N LEU A 291 16.15 -16.44 4.11
CA LEU A 291 15.66 -17.26 5.24
C LEU A 291 15.62 -18.75 4.88
N ALA A 292 14.98 -19.09 3.76
CA ALA A 292 14.88 -20.47 3.28
C ALA A 292 16.27 -21.08 3.03
N GLY A 293 17.18 -20.32 2.41
CA GLY A 293 18.55 -20.76 2.17
C GLY A 293 19.32 -21.09 3.46
N ILE A 294 19.21 -20.23 4.49
CA ILE A 294 19.83 -20.48 5.81
C ILE A 294 19.27 -21.76 6.43
N VAL A 295 17.94 -21.91 6.47
CA VAL A 295 17.31 -23.07 7.12
C VAL A 295 17.60 -24.37 6.37
N MET A 296 17.45 -24.37 5.05
CA MET A 296 17.63 -25.57 4.21
C MET A 296 19.09 -26.06 4.20
N ALA A 297 20.06 -25.17 4.44
CA ALA A 297 21.46 -25.56 4.60
C ALA A 297 21.74 -26.32 5.90
N GLU A 298 20.95 -26.06 6.96
CA GLU A 298 21.19 -26.56 8.32
C GLU A 298 20.19 -27.64 8.76
N ARG A 299 19.07 -27.77 8.04
CA ARG A 299 17.93 -28.61 8.40
C ARG A 299 17.41 -29.34 7.16
N LEU A 300 17.77 -30.62 7.06
CA LEU A 300 17.34 -31.48 5.95
C LEU A 300 15.83 -31.74 6.00
N GLY A 301 15.19 -31.76 4.82
CA GLY A 301 13.76 -32.09 4.70
C GLY A 301 12.81 -30.92 4.95
N THR A 302 13.32 -29.69 5.06
CA THR A 302 12.53 -28.46 5.14
C THR A 302 12.45 -27.80 3.75
N THR A 303 11.25 -27.35 3.36
CA THR A 303 11.03 -26.59 2.11
C THR A 303 10.13 -25.39 2.37
N PHE A 304 10.25 -24.34 1.55
CA PHE A 304 9.51 -23.10 1.73
C PHE A 304 8.77 -22.69 0.45
N GLU A 305 7.60 -22.08 0.59
CA GLU A 305 6.96 -21.26 -0.43
C GLU A 305 6.70 -19.84 0.12
N GLY A 306 6.95 -18.82 -0.71
CA GLY A 306 6.66 -17.43 -0.39
C GLY A 306 5.34 -16.95 -0.99
N ARG A 307 4.49 -16.32 -0.16
CA ARG A 307 3.23 -15.67 -0.55
C ARG A 307 3.36 -14.17 -0.31
N PHE A 308 3.27 -13.38 -1.37
CA PHE A 308 3.51 -11.95 -1.34
C PHE A 308 2.27 -11.19 -1.79
N THR A 309 2.10 -9.95 -1.33
CA THR A 309 1.00 -9.10 -1.81
C THR A 309 1.15 -8.82 -3.29
N ALA A 310 2.37 -8.48 -3.72
CA ALA A 310 2.71 -8.29 -5.10
C ALA A 310 4.21 -8.53 -5.31
N LEU A 311 4.58 -8.96 -6.51
CA LEU A 311 5.96 -9.11 -6.95
C LEU A 311 6.16 -8.29 -8.22
N TYR A 312 7.31 -7.61 -8.33
CA TYR A 312 7.72 -6.96 -9.57
C TYR A 312 8.87 -7.73 -10.23
N TRP A 313 9.26 -7.35 -11.46
CA TRP A 313 10.14 -8.11 -12.35
C TRP A 313 11.45 -8.61 -11.72
N ASP A 314 12.02 -7.88 -10.75
CA ASP A 314 13.26 -8.30 -10.06
C ASP A 314 13.07 -9.58 -9.23
N ALA A 315 11.84 -9.95 -8.87
CA ALA A 315 11.56 -11.21 -8.17
C ALA A 315 11.87 -12.46 -9.02
N THR A 316 12.05 -12.31 -10.35
CA THR A 316 12.43 -13.41 -11.25
C THR A 316 13.68 -14.15 -10.75
N ALA A 317 14.67 -13.42 -10.21
CA ALA A 317 15.87 -14.02 -9.65
C ALA A 317 15.56 -14.91 -8.43
N THR A 318 14.59 -14.52 -7.61
CA THR A 318 14.16 -15.25 -6.41
C THR A 318 13.41 -16.54 -6.74
N ARG A 319 12.63 -16.56 -7.83
CA ARG A 319 11.85 -17.74 -8.26
C ARG A 319 12.72 -18.98 -8.53
N SER A 320 14.00 -18.80 -8.86
CA SER A 320 14.97 -19.90 -9.00
C SER A 320 15.41 -20.53 -7.67
N ARG A 321 15.20 -19.82 -6.55
CA ARG A 321 15.64 -20.22 -5.20
C ARG A 321 14.52 -20.88 -4.41
N ILE A 322 13.31 -20.34 -4.51
CA ILE A 322 12.10 -20.87 -3.86
C ILE A 322 10.86 -20.61 -4.74
N PRO A 323 9.80 -21.43 -4.61
CA PRO A 323 8.47 -21.06 -5.11
C PRO A 323 8.02 -19.72 -4.50
N VAL A 324 7.62 -18.79 -5.37
CA VAL A 324 7.08 -17.49 -4.99
C VAL A 324 5.79 -17.22 -5.75
N HIS A 325 4.87 -16.52 -5.09
CA HIS A 325 3.59 -16.11 -5.65
C HIS A 325 3.22 -14.71 -5.20
N GLY A 326 2.93 -13.82 -6.14
CA GLY A 326 2.36 -12.51 -5.87
C GLY A 326 0.84 -12.52 -6.04
N LEU A 327 0.10 -12.09 -5.01
CA LEU A 327 -1.35 -12.13 -4.94
C LEU A 327 -2.03 -11.18 -5.94
N ALA A 328 -1.67 -9.91 -5.93
CA ALA A 328 -2.23 -8.88 -6.81
C ALA A 328 -1.47 -8.84 -8.15
N LEU A 329 -0.14 -8.83 -8.07
CA LEU A 329 0.76 -8.82 -9.23
C LEU A 329 1.85 -9.88 -9.03
N ASP A 330 2.20 -10.57 -10.10
CA ASP A 330 3.33 -11.51 -10.14
C ASP A 330 4.41 -10.86 -11.02
N GLU A 331 5.68 -11.27 -10.90
CA GLU A 331 6.79 -10.62 -11.59
C GLU A 331 6.69 -10.66 -13.12
N PHE A 332 5.81 -11.49 -13.66
CA PHE A 332 5.48 -11.57 -15.08
C PHE A 332 4.37 -10.60 -15.53
N GLY A 333 3.93 -9.70 -14.65
CA GLY A 333 3.02 -8.61 -15.00
C GLY A 333 3.58 -7.72 -16.13
N SER A 334 2.72 -6.87 -16.71
CA SER A 334 3.16 -5.95 -17.74
C SER A 334 4.21 -4.97 -17.19
N MET A 335 5.09 -4.43 -18.04
CA MET A 335 6.07 -3.42 -17.61
C MET A 335 5.37 -2.23 -16.95
N ASP A 336 4.21 -1.85 -17.47
CA ASP A 336 3.40 -0.75 -16.93
C ASP A 336 2.89 -1.05 -15.51
N ASP A 337 2.28 -2.23 -15.29
CA ASP A 337 1.85 -2.65 -13.94
C ASP A 337 3.00 -2.66 -12.93
N ASN A 338 4.17 -3.14 -13.36
CA ASN A 338 5.33 -3.19 -12.48
C ASN A 338 5.84 -1.78 -12.12
N VAL A 339 5.91 -0.86 -13.08
CA VAL A 339 6.30 0.54 -12.82
C VAL A 339 5.26 1.21 -11.91
N ARG A 340 3.98 0.92 -12.11
CA ARG A 340 2.91 1.42 -11.25
C ARG A 340 3.04 0.88 -9.83
N LEU A 341 3.34 -0.41 -9.67
CA LEU A 341 3.60 -0.98 -8.37
C LEU A 341 4.76 -0.27 -7.67
N LEU A 342 5.89 -0.03 -8.37
CA LEU A 342 7.03 0.70 -7.80
C LEU A 342 6.60 2.06 -7.20
N GLY A 343 5.84 2.86 -7.95
CA GLY A 343 5.34 4.16 -7.47
C GLY A 343 4.36 4.11 -6.30
N ALA A 344 3.84 2.92 -5.96
CA ALA A 344 2.93 2.67 -4.84
C ALA A 344 3.61 2.01 -3.64
N MET A 345 4.81 1.43 -3.80
CA MET A 345 5.44 0.58 -2.78
C MET A 345 5.61 1.29 -1.43
N ARG A 346 6.18 2.51 -1.43
CA ARG A 346 6.44 3.24 -0.16
C ARG A 346 5.17 3.56 0.61
N TYR A 347 4.09 3.85 -0.11
CA TYR A 347 2.78 4.10 0.45
C TYR A 347 2.21 2.84 1.12
N LEU A 348 2.31 1.69 0.46
CA LEU A 348 1.86 0.41 1.00
C LEU A 348 2.72 -0.06 2.18
N GLU A 349 4.06 0.03 2.06
CA GLU A 349 5.00 -0.33 3.13
C GLU A 349 4.73 0.46 4.41
N LEU A 350 4.43 1.75 4.29
CA LEU A 350 4.10 2.60 5.43
C LEU A 350 2.80 2.20 6.12
N LEU A 351 1.74 1.95 5.36
CA LEU A 351 0.39 1.70 5.90
C LEU A 351 0.24 0.31 6.52
N LEU A 352 0.96 -0.69 5.99
CA LEU A 352 0.86 -2.08 6.41
C LEU A 352 1.97 -2.50 7.40
N SER A 353 3.01 -1.68 7.59
CA SER A 353 4.06 -1.95 8.58
C SER A 353 3.53 -1.91 10.02
N ALA A 354 3.94 -2.89 10.82
CA ALA A 354 3.68 -2.96 12.27
C ALA A 354 4.17 -1.70 13.01
N THR A 355 3.53 -1.43 14.16
CA THR A 355 3.82 -0.27 15.02
C THR A 355 4.95 -0.51 16.02
N HIS A 356 5.74 -1.56 15.83
CA HIS A 356 6.93 -1.84 16.62
C HIS A 356 8.20 -1.61 15.81
N GLY A 357 9.33 -1.47 16.51
CA GLY A 357 10.63 -1.23 15.91
C GLY A 357 11.14 -2.38 15.01
N THR A 358 12.28 -2.15 14.37
CA THR A 358 12.91 -3.14 13.47
C THR A 358 13.79 -4.13 14.22
N VAL A 359 13.82 -5.38 13.75
CA VAL A 359 14.70 -6.44 14.27
C VAL A 359 16.16 -6.14 13.96
N VAL A 360 16.98 -6.06 15.02
CA VAL A 360 18.42 -5.74 14.95
C VAL A 360 19.35 -6.83 15.49
N ASP A 361 18.83 -7.76 16.29
CA ASP A 361 19.57 -8.93 16.79
C ASP A 361 18.59 -9.99 17.34
N TYR A 362 19.14 -11.11 17.82
CA TYR A 362 18.43 -12.17 18.54
C TYR A 362 19.18 -12.54 19.81
N LEU A 363 18.47 -12.68 20.93
CA LEU A 363 19.05 -13.05 22.21
C LEU A 363 18.12 -14.02 22.94
N ASN A 364 18.67 -15.13 23.44
CA ASN A 364 17.94 -16.15 24.19
C ASN A 364 16.70 -16.71 23.46
N GLY A 365 16.75 -16.82 22.13
CA GLY A 365 15.62 -17.30 21.32
C GLY A 365 14.52 -16.26 21.08
N GLU A 366 14.76 -14.98 21.41
CA GLU A 366 13.84 -13.87 21.20
C GLU A 366 14.46 -12.81 20.29
N ALA A 367 13.62 -12.07 19.57
CA ALA A 367 14.06 -10.98 18.71
C ALA A 367 14.31 -9.69 19.49
N VAL A 368 15.38 -8.98 19.15
CA VAL A 368 15.72 -7.67 19.71
C VAL A 368 15.29 -6.60 18.73
N LEU A 369 14.41 -5.69 19.18
CA LEU A 369 13.87 -4.60 18.37
C LEU A 369 14.56 -3.28 18.73
N ALA A 370 14.96 -2.53 17.72
CA ALA A 370 15.34 -1.12 17.85
C ALA A 370 14.17 -0.25 17.37
N ARG A 371 13.80 0.77 18.16
CA ARG A 371 12.85 1.79 17.69
C ARG A 371 13.41 2.47 16.45
N ASP A 372 12.66 2.45 15.36
CA ASP A 372 13.00 3.23 14.17
C ASP A 372 12.38 4.64 14.24
N GLY A 373 12.94 5.57 13.47
CA GLY A 373 12.41 6.92 13.34
C GLY A 373 11.19 7.03 12.42
N GLN A 374 10.91 5.98 11.62
CA GLN A 374 9.81 5.94 10.63
C GLN A 374 8.46 6.27 11.26
N MET A 375 8.30 5.77 12.48
CA MET A 375 7.04 5.78 13.18
C MET A 375 6.71 7.21 13.66
N THR A 376 7.71 8.04 13.99
CA THR A 376 7.54 9.30 14.75
C THR A 376 6.60 10.36 14.15
N CYS A 377 6.28 10.34 12.85
CA CYS A 377 5.48 11.42 12.23
C CYS A 377 4.01 11.08 11.90
N LEU A 378 3.61 9.79 11.92
CA LEU A 378 2.19 9.36 11.91
C LEU A 378 1.71 8.90 13.31
N LEU A 379 2.62 8.81 14.28
CA LEU A 379 2.46 8.10 15.57
C LEU A 379 1.67 8.83 16.67
N ASP A 380 1.05 9.98 16.43
CA ASP A 380 0.16 10.60 17.42
C ASP A 380 -1.20 9.87 17.46
N GLY A 381 -1.18 8.56 17.77
CA GLY A 381 -2.33 7.74 18.19
C GLY A 381 -3.21 7.10 17.10
N ASP A 382 -3.17 7.57 15.85
CA ASP A 382 -4.15 7.16 14.83
C ASP A 382 -3.84 5.78 14.19
N ILE A 383 -2.57 5.38 14.10
CA ILE A 383 -2.16 4.14 13.41
C ILE A 383 -2.61 2.86 14.13
N ASP A 384 -2.61 2.84 15.46
CA ASP A 384 -3.07 1.66 16.23
C ASP A 384 -4.59 1.46 16.04
N ALA A 385 -5.35 2.55 16.01
CA ALA A 385 -6.77 2.53 15.69
C ALA A 385 -7.01 2.05 14.26
N MET A 386 -6.24 2.58 13.31
CA MET A 386 -6.27 2.15 11.90
C MET A 386 -5.99 0.64 11.77
N HIS A 387 -4.97 0.12 12.45
CA HIS A 387 -4.62 -1.30 12.44
C HIS A 387 -5.67 -2.19 13.09
N ALA A 388 -6.24 -1.76 14.23
CA ALA A 388 -7.36 -2.46 14.85
C ALA A 388 -8.55 -2.56 13.89
N GLU A 389 -8.79 -1.48 13.14
CA GLU A 389 -9.87 -1.40 12.17
C GLU A 389 -9.60 -2.27 10.92
N ILE A 390 -8.37 -2.28 10.40
CA ILE A 390 -7.94 -3.21 9.32
C ILE A 390 -8.29 -4.64 9.71
N ARG A 391 -7.89 -5.06 10.92
CA ARG A 391 -8.12 -6.42 11.42
C ARG A 391 -9.61 -6.73 11.56
N ARG A 392 -10.39 -5.80 12.12
CA ARG A 392 -11.84 -5.95 12.30
C ARG A 392 -12.55 -6.10 10.97
N SER A 393 -12.27 -5.21 10.02
CA SER A 393 -12.92 -5.20 8.70
C SER A 393 -12.48 -6.38 7.84
N ALA A 394 -11.20 -6.78 7.86
CA ALA A 394 -10.74 -7.99 7.19
C ALA A 394 -11.44 -9.25 7.71
N LEU A 395 -11.65 -9.37 9.03
CA LEU A 395 -12.42 -10.48 9.62
C LEU A 395 -13.89 -10.49 9.20
N ARG A 396 -14.53 -9.32 9.11
CA ARG A 396 -15.91 -9.21 8.61
C ARG A 396 -16.02 -9.70 7.17
N ILE A 397 -15.09 -9.29 6.30
CA ILE A 397 -15.05 -9.75 4.91
C ILE A 397 -14.86 -11.27 4.85
N LEU A 398 -13.85 -11.80 5.55
CA LEU A 398 -13.55 -13.24 5.55
C LEU A 398 -14.64 -14.12 6.15
N SER A 399 -15.43 -13.57 7.09
CA SER A 399 -16.55 -14.28 7.71
C SER A 399 -17.85 -14.15 6.93
N GLY A 400 -17.90 -13.29 5.91
CA GLY A 400 -19.14 -12.95 5.17
C GLY A 400 -20.10 -12.06 5.96
N ASP A 401 -19.62 -11.38 7.01
CA ASP A 401 -20.40 -10.48 7.88
C ASP A 401 -20.38 -9.02 7.38
N HIS A 402 -19.61 -8.72 6.33
CA HIS A 402 -19.63 -7.40 5.70
C HIS A 402 -20.86 -7.29 4.78
N PRO A 403 -21.62 -6.18 4.80
CA PRO A 403 -22.93 -6.09 4.15
C PRO A 403 -22.92 -6.24 2.63
N HIS A 404 -21.79 -5.95 1.99
CA HIS A 404 -21.70 -5.82 0.53
C HIS A 404 -20.56 -6.59 -0.14
N VAL A 405 -19.66 -7.20 0.64
CA VAL A 405 -18.42 -7.80 0.14
C VAL A 405 -18.13 -9.07 0.93
N GLY A 406 -17.85 -10.17 0.24
CA GLY A 406 -17.53 -11.46 0.84
C GLY A 406 -16.16 -12.01 0.44
N PRO A 407 -15.78 -13.20 0.93
CA PRO A 407 -14.53 -13.86 0.56
C PRO A 407 -14.41 -14.14 -0.95
N GLU A 408 -15.54 -14.36 -1.63
CA GLU A 408 -15.62 -14.57 -3.07
C GLU A 408 -15.18 -13.36 -3.91
N ASP A 409 -15.28 -12.15 -3.35
CA ASP A 409 -14.86 -10.92 -4.00
C ASP A 409 -13.33 -10.71 -3.91
N LEU A 410 -12.63 -11.44 -3.03
CA LEU A 410 -11.19 -11.32 -2.79
C LEU A 410 -10.37 -12.03 -3.89
N THR A 411 -10.47 -11.50 -5.10
CA THR A 411 -9.75 -11.96 -6.29
C THR A 411 -8.46 -11.18 -6.50
N ARG A 412 -7.51 -11.75 -7.26
CA ARG A 412 -6.30 -11.05 -7.74
C ARG A 412 -6.62 -9.66 -8.28
N ASP A 413 -7.58 -9.59 -9.20
CA ASP A 413 -7.96 -8.36 -9.89
C ASP A 413 -8.56 -7.32 -8.93
N THR A 414 -9.30 -7.77 -7.92
CA THR A 414 -9.87 -6.88 -6.88
C THR A 414 -8.79 -6.30 -5.97
N VAL A 415 -7.82 -7.11 -5.57
CA VAL A 415 -6.70 -6.62 -4.74
C VAL A 415 -5.84 -5.65 -5.55
N TRP A 416 -5.53 -5.97 -6.81
CA TRP A 416 -4.82 -5.05 -7.70
C TRP A 416 -5.60 -3.75 -7.91
N ALA A 417 -6.91 -3.84 -8.16
CA ALA A 417 -7.76 -2.68 -8.31
C ALA A 417 -7.82 -1.80 -7.07
N SER A 418 -7.87 -2.42 -5.89
CA SER A 418 -7.84 -1.71 -4.62
C SER A 418 -6.52 -0.94 -4.46
N ILE A 419 -5.38 -1.57 -4.73
CA ILE A 419 -4.05 -0.93 -4.71
C ILE A 419 -4.01 0.25 -5.68
N MET A 420 -4.44 0.04 -6.93
CA MET A 420 -4.45 1.09 -7.95
C MET A 420 -5.34 2.27 -7.55
N GLN A 421 -6.51 2.00 -6.97
CA GLN A 421 -7.44 3.04 -6.55
C GLN A 421 -6.88 3.95 -5.45
N VAL A 422 -6.25 3.39 -4.42
CA VAL A 422 -5.68 4.19 -3.32
C VAL A 422 -4.33 4.80 -3.68
N ALA A 423 -3.48 4.06 -4.39
CA ALA A 423 -2.11 4.47 -4.61
C ALA A 423 -1.91 5.27 -5.90
N HIS A 424 -2.77 5.11 -6.91
CA HIS A 424 -2.64 5.86 -8.17
C HIS A 424 -3.68 6.94 -8.38
N THR A 425 -4.80 6.84 -7.66
CA THR A 425 -5.92 7.76 -7.83
C THR A 425 -6.37 8.28 -6.45
N PRO A 426 -5.44 8.80 -5.62
CA PRO A 426 -5.78 9.17 -4.27
C PRO A 426 -6.71 10.38 -4.23
N SER A 427 -7.59 10.37 -3.24
CA SER A 427 -8.39 11.53 -2.88
C SER A 427 -7.51 12.63 -2.27
N PRO A 428 -7.96 13.90 -2.32
CA PRO A 428 -7.26 14.99 -1.64
C PRO A 428 -7.10 14.78 -0.12
N ASP A 429 -8.01 14.07 0.53
CA ASP A 429 -7.91 13.75 1.95
C ASP A 429 -6.79 12.74 2.24
N GLU A 430 -6.63 11.71 1.39
CA GLU A 430 -5.54 10.74 1.50
C GLU A 430 -4.16 11.40 1.29
N VAL A 431 -4.05 12.31 0.32
CA VAL A 431 -2.82 13.08 0.10
C VAL A 431 -2.50 13.97 1.30
N ARG A 432 -3.50 14.65 1.87
CA ARG A 432 -3.33 15.45 3.10
C ARG A 432 -2.88 14.59 4.28
N LEU A 433 -3.52 13.44 4.48
CA LEU A 433 -3.18 12.48 5.54
C LEU A 433 -1.71 12.06 5.45
N MET A 434 -1.21 11.82 4.24
CA MET A 434 0.17 11.36 4.00
C MET A 434 1.21 12.48 3.92
N SER A 435 0.80 13.75 3.92
CA SER A 435 1.72 14.89 3.71
C SER A 435 2.79 15.06 4.80
N VAL A 436 2.48 14.61 6.01
CA VAL A 436 3.41 14.62 7.15
C VAL A 436 4.18 13.32 7.31
N ALA A 437 3.85 12.29 6.51
CA ALA A 437 4.43 10.98 6.62
C ALA A 437 5.88 10.93 6.14
N ARG A 438 6.70 10.12 6.81
CA ARG A 438 8.09 9.84 6.48
C ARG A 438 8.31 8.34 6.51
N HIS A 439 9.20 7.87 5.64
CA HIS A 439 9.50 6.47 5.47
C HIS A 439 11.02 6.27 5.36
N ASP A 440 11.58 5.28 6.07
CA ASP A 440 13.01 4.99 6.09
C ASP A 440 13.29 3.70 5.33
N THR A 441 14.01 3.78 4.23
CA THR A 441 14.34 2.65 3.37
C THR A 441 15.74 2.09 3.64
N ALA A 442 16.49 2.71 4.55
CA ALA A 442 17.86 2.34 4.84
C ALA A 442 17.94 0.92 5.42
N LEU A 443 18.94 0.15 4.97
CA LEU A 443 19.18 -1.22 5.45
C LEU A 443 19.32 -1.27 6.98
N ASP A 444 19.92 -0.25 7.58
CA ASP A 444 20.16 -0.16 9.00
C ASP A 444 19.10 0.67 9.75
N HIS A 445 18.02 1.07 9.06
CA HIS A 445 16.90 1.85 9.59
C HIS A 445 17.35 3.01 10.49
N SER A 446 18.36 3.74 10.01
CA SER A 446 18.99 4.83 10.74
C SER A 446 18.73 6.16 10.07
N GLY A 447 18.25 7.13 10.86
CA GLY A 447 17.97 8.49 10.41
C GLY A 447 16.53 8.88 10.69
N ASP A 448 16.14 10.07 10.23
CA ASP A 448 14.80 10.61 10.48
C ASP A 448 13.76 10.20 9.41
N GLY A 449 14.14 9.31 8.46
CA GLY A 449 13.35 8.93 7.28
C GLY A 449 13.30 10.01 6.19
N ALA A 450 12.87 9.63 4.98
CA ALA A 450 12.57 10.54 3.88
C ALA A 450 11.07 10.88 3.88
N ALA A 451 10.69 12.07 3.40
CA ALA A 451 9.27 12.40 3.25
C ALA A 451 8.59 11.45 2.25
N LEU A 452 7.39 10.97 2.56
CA LEU A 452 6.66 10.09 1.66
C LEU A 452 6.26 10.82 0.38
N LEU A 453 5.76 12.06 0.54
CA LEU A 453 5.51 12.97 -0.58
C LEU A 453 6.77 13.76 -0.91
N ARG A 454 7.13 13.78 -2.19
CA ARG A 454 8.22 14.60 -2.68
C ARG A 454 7.77 16.05 -2.77
N ALA A 455 8.60 16.98 -2.28
CA ALA A 455 8.40 18.41 -2.57
C ALA A 455 8.61 18.69 -4.07
N ALA A 456 7.83 19.61 -4.62
CA ALA A 456 8.04 20.07 -5.98
C ALA A 456 9.41 20.78 -6.07
N PRO A 457 10.22 20.53 -7.12
CA PRO A 457 11.45 21.28 -7.31
C PRO A 457 11.14 22.74 -7.64
N ASP A 458 12.00 23.67 -7.20
CA ASP A 458 11.85 25.10 -7.49
C ASP A 458 12.06 25.41 -8.98
N ASP A 459 12.93 24.66 -9.64
CA ASP A 459 13.14 24.67 -11.09
C ASP A 459 13.10 23.24 -11.67
N LEU A 460 12.55 23.10 -12.88
CA LEU A 460 12.55 21.82 -13.61
C LEU A 460 13.03 22.07 -15.04
N ARG A 461 14.09 21.36 -15.45
CA ARG A 461 14.49 21.26 -16.86
C ARG A 461 14.06 19.91 -17.41
N LEU A 462 13.82 19.85 -18.72
CA LEU A 462 13.43 18.62 -19.40
C LEU A 462 14.45 17.49 -19.18
N GLU A 463 15.74 17.82 -19.14
CA GLU A 463 16.81 16.85 -18.87
C GLU A 463 16.75 16.22 -17.46
N ASP A 464 16.08 16.86 -16.49
CA ASP A 464 16.00 16.38 -15.11
C ASP A 464 14.85 15.39 -14.89
N ILE A 465 13.88 15.34 -15.82
CA ILE A 465 12.66 14.52 -15.70
C ILE A 465 12.97 13.04 -15.47
N PRO A 466 13.90 12.39 -16.18
CA PRO A 466 14.20 10.97 -15.94
C PRO A 466 14.72 10.68 -14.53
N ALA A 467 15.57 11.55 -13.98
CA ALA A 467 16.09 11.39 -12.62
C ALA A 467 15.00 11.67 -11.57
N LEU A 468 14.18 12.69 -11.81
CA LEU A 468 13.01 12.99 -10.97
C LEU A 468 12.03 11.82 -10.94
N GLN A 469 11.77 11.22 -12.10
CA GLN A 469 10.92 10.05 -12.22
C GLN A 469 11.46 8.85 -11.44
N GLN A 470 12.75 8.54 -11.55
CA GLN A 470 13.35 7.45 -10.78
C GLN A 470 13.18 7.68 -9.27
N SER A 471 13.44 8.90 -8.80
CA SER A 471 13.27 9.20 -7.38
C SER A 471 11.81 9.10 -6.93
N LEU A 472 10.85 9.57 -7.75
CA LEU A 472 9.42 9.40 -7.47
C LEU A 472 9.00 7.92 -7.37
N LEU A 473 9.58 7.03 -8.20
CA LEU A 473 9.25 5.60 -8.20
C LEU A 473 9.92 4.83 -7.05
N HIS A 474 11.14 5.19 -6.66
CA HIS A 474 11.94 4.38 -5.72
C HIS A 474 11.92 4.93 -4.29
N ASP A 475 11.73 6.23 -4.11
CA ASP A 475 11.93 6.91 -2.82
C ASP A 475 10.63 7.51 -2.25
N ASN A 476 9.60 7.71 -3.08
CA ASN A 476 8.40 8.43 -2.70
C ASN A 476 7.13 7.67 -3.08
N TRP A 477 5.99 8.22 -2.67
CA TRP A 477 4.69 7.90 -3.27
C TRP A 477 4.48 8.77 -4.52
N ALA A 478 4.62 8.17 -5.70
CA ALA A 478 4.68 8.90 -6.98
C ALA A 478 3.41 9.72 -7.24
N GLN A 479 2.24 9.07 -7.29
CA GLN A 479 0.98 9.77 -7.59
C GLN A 479 0.56 10.71 -6.47
N GLY A 480 0.75 10.35 -5.20
CA GLY A 480 0.48 11.28 -4.09
C GLY A 480 1.31 12.57 -4.20
N SER A 481 2.56 12.48 -4.64
CA SER A 481 3.41 13.65 -4.87
C SER A 481 2.90 14.50 -6.03
N LEU A 482 2.55 13.88 -7.17
CA LEU A 482 2.00 14.57 -8.34
C LEU A 482 0.64 15.22 -8.04
N GLU A 483 -0.20 14.59 -7.24
CA GLU A 483 -1.47 15.16 -6.79
C GLU A 483 -1.27 16.35 -5.85
N ALA A 484 -0.32 16.26 -4.91
CA ALA A 484 0.05 17.39 -4.06
C ALA A 484 0.52 18.60 -4.89
N TRP A 485 1.32 18.37 -5.93
CA TRP A 485 1.78 19.43 -6.84
C TRP A 485 0.65 19.97 -7.71
N THR A 486 -0.28 19.13 -8.15
CA THR A 486 -1.44 19.54 -8.95
C THR A 486 -2.38 20.45 -8.15
N ALA A 487 -2.52 20.17 -6.85
CA ALA A 487 -3.35 20.95 -5.94
C ALA A 487 -2.79 22.36 -5.67
N ASP A 488 -1.46 22.55 -5.79
CA ASP A 488 -0.80 23.84 -5.61
C ASP A 488 -0.61 24.57 -6.96
N PRO A 489 -1.24 25.75 -7.16
CA PRO A 489 -1.09 26.53 -8.38
C PRO A 489 0.36 26.87 -8.76
N ALA A 490 1.28 26.97 -7.80
CA ALA A 490 2.68 27.30 -8.07
C ALA A 490 3.47 26.12 -8.69
N SER A 491 3.07 24.89 -8.37
CA SER A 491 3.77 23.66 -8.80
C SER A 491 2.98 22.80 -9.78
N ARG A 492 1.71 23.12 -10.07
CA ARG A 492 0.85 22.38 -11.02
C ARG A 492 1.51 22.14 -12.38
N TRP A 493 2.18 23.15 -12.93
CA TRP A 493 2.82 23.05 -14.25
C TRP A 493 3.93 21.99 -14.27
N ILE A 494 4.59 21.72 -13.14
CA ILE A 494 5.63 20.69 -12.99
C ILE A 494 4.98 19.31 -13.10
N ALA A 495 3.87 19.09 -12.39
CA ALA A 495 3.12 17.84 -12.48
C ALA A 495 2.64 17.57 -13.92
N ASP A 496 2.15 18.60 -14.61
CA ASP A 496 1.72 18.50 -16.01
C ASP A 496 2.90 18.20 -16.95
N GLU A 497 4.10 18.73 -16.68
CA GLU A 497 5.30 18.45 -17.48
C GLU A 497 5.81 17.02 -17.27
N VAL A 498 5.83 16.56 -16.01
CA VAL A 498 6.23 15.18 -15.66
C VAL A 498 5.28 14.19 -16.30
N ARG A 499 3.96 14.36 -16.18
CA ARG A 499 2.96 13.49 -16.80
C ARG A 499 3.10 13.41 -18.32
N ARG A 500 3.32 14.56 -18.98
CA ARG A 500 3.53 14.62 -20.43
C ARG A 500 4.75 13.84 -20.93
N HIS A 501 5.84 13.81 -20.16
CA HIS A 501 7.11 13.20 -20.58
C HIS A 501 7.32 11.79 -20.01
N ALA A 502 6.65 11.47 -18.92
CA ALA A 502 6.66 10.17 -18.27
C ALA A 502 5.25 9.60 -18.29
N THR A 503 4.80 9.08 -19.44
CA THR A 503 3.43 8.56 -19.61
C THR A 503 3.04 7.46 -18.62
N MET A 504 4.02 6.71 -18.10
CA MET A 504 3.81 5.74 -17.01
C MET A 504 3.44 6.39 -15.65
N MET A 505 3.59 7.71 -15.53
CA MET A 505 3.12 8.55 -14.42
C MET A 505 1.75 9.19 -14.70
N ASP A 506 1.14 8.94 -15.86
CA ASP A 506 -0.27 9.28 -16.03
C ASP A 506 -1.11 8.41 -15.11
N ARG A 507 -2.20 8.99 -14.60
CA ARG A 507 -3.21 8.21 -13.87
C ARG A 507 -3.71 7.12 -14.80
N GLN A 508 -3.75 5.89 -14.29
CA GLN A 508 -4.48 4.83 -14.95
C GLN A 508 -5.46 4.13 -14.03
N TRP A 509 -6.47 3.63 -14.70
CA TRP A 509 -7.60 2.94 -14.15
C TRP A 509 -7.40 1.45 -14.45
N VAL A 510 -7.96 0.59 -13.61
CA VAL A 510 -7.90 -0.85 -13.85
C VAL A 510 -8.64 -1.16 -15.15
N GLY A 511 -8.04 -1.98 -16.02
CA GLY A 511 -8.67 -2.43 -17.26
C GLY A 511 -8.42 -1.55 -18.50
N GLN A 512 -7.45 -0.62 -18.48
CA GLN A 512 -6.94 0.06 -19.67
C GLN A 512 -5.63 -0.53 -20.17
#